data_AF-A0A0Q9QZT4-F1
#
_entry.id   AF-A0A0Q9QZT4-F1
#
_cell.length_a   1.000
_cell.length_b   1.000
_cell.length_c   1.000
_cell.angle_alpha   90.00
_cell.angle_beta   90.00
_cell.angle_gamma   90.00
#
_symmetry.space_group_name_H-M   'P 1'
#
loop_
_entity.id
_entity.type
_entity.pdbx_description
1 polymer ?
#
loop_
_entity_poly.entity_id
_entity_poly.type
_entity_poly.pdbx_seq_one_letter_code
_entity_poly.pdbx_strand_id
1 'polypeptide(L)'
;MSQETRSLDYWMSPQLSEAGQGTGSILRRMALNDAQSRATFLMLYFWCAWLALVALALTSTAPGGAPYAVAGAALTGGTAAALHLRRRGRTVPTSRHPASSRAPRTVRGAWTGITLVAVGSCGLILALALSGNASLSPGSVTGAVLGVFFLVAFFAGTLLIPAWHIENAARLFRERIGQEPGLRQALEEMSRTHSDPNGRMQFGPL
;
A
#
# COMPACT_ATOMS: atom_id res chain seq x y z
N MET A 1 -27.79 -24.64 16.66
CA MET A 1 -26.49 -24.73 17.37
C MET A 1 -26.15 -23.35 17.85
N SER A 2 -26.22 -23.12 19.16
CA SER A 2 -25.75 -21.91 19.81
C SER A 2 -24.27 -21.73 19.51
N GLN A 3 -23.88 -20.63 18.87
CA GLN A 3 -22.47 -20.25 18.79
C GLN A 3 -22.00 -20.01 20.23
N GLU A 4 -21.24 -20.96 20.78
CA GLU A 4 -20.42 -20.68 21.96
C GLU A 4 -19.65 -19.39 21.67
N THR A 5 -19.77 -18.42 22.58
CA THR A 5 -19.12 -17.12 22.50
C THR A 5 -17.61 -17.31 22.63
N ARG A 6 -16.97 -17.70 21.54
CA ARG A 6 -15.51 -17.87 21.47
C ARG A 6 -14.84 -16.51 21.61
N SER A 7 -13.85 -16.43 22.48
CA SER A 7 -13.10 -15.21 22.75
C SER A 7 -12.33 -14.73 21.52
N LEU A 8 -11.95 -13.44 21.49
CA LEU A 8 -11.14 -12.90 20.41
C LEU A 8 -9.78 -13.62 20.30
N ASP A 9 -9.20 -14.02 21.43
CA ASP A 9 -7.92 -14.76 21.46
C ASP A 9 -8.01 -16.10 20.73
N TYR A 10 -9.15 -16.79 20.81
CA TYR A 10 -9.39 -18.00 20.03
C TYR A 10 -9.29 -17.71 18.52
N TRP A 11 -9.99 -16.67 18.05
CA TRP A 11 -10.01 -16.30 16.63
C TRP A 11 -8.68 -15.73 16.10
N MET A 12 -7.82 -15.22 16.97
CA MET A 12 -6.49 -14.72 16.62
C MET A 12 -5.40 -15.78 16.68
N SER A 13 -5.69 -16.98 17.19
CA SER A 13 -4.67 -18.01 17.39
C SER A 13 -4.03 -18.45 16.06
N PRO A 14 -2.69 -18.64 16.01
CA PRO A 14 -1.99 -19.04 14.79
C PRO A 14 -2.52 -20.35 14.20
N GLN A 15 -2.85 -21.30 15.07
CA GLN A 15 -3.35 -22.64 14.69
C GLN A 15 -4.67 -22.55 13.91
N LEU A 16 -5.59 -21.66 14.31
CA LEU A 16 -6.84 -21.43 13.59
C LEU A 16 -6.65 -20.64 12.30
N SER A 17 -5.63 -19.77 12.23
CA SER A 17 -5.30 -19.06 11.00
C SER A 17 -4.81 -20.01 9.89
N GLU A 18 -4.09 -21.07 10.27
CA GLU A 18 -3.63 -22.13 9.37
C GLU A 18 -4.79 -23.04 8.93
N ALA A 19 -5.60 -23.51 9.87
CA ALA A 19 -6.76 -24.37 9.58
C ALA A 19 -7.81 -23.69 8.70
N GLY A 20 -7.94 -22.37 8.79
CA GLY A 20 -8.88 -21.58 8.01
C GLY A 20 -8.36 -21.08 6.66
N GLN A 21 -7.15 -21.44 6.21
CA GLN A 21 -6.59 -20.94 4.95
C GLN A 21 -7.57 -21.17 3.76
N GLY A 22 -7.91 -20.10 3.05
CA GLY A 22 -8.86 -20.13 1.92
C GLY A 22 -10.32 -19.77 2.27
N THR A 23 -10.72 -19.78 3.53
CA THR A 23 -12.07 -19.35 3.94
C THR A 23 -12.11 -17.86 4.29
N GLY A 24 -13.09 -17.13 3.76
CA GLY A 24 -13.29 -15.71 4.06
C GLY A 24 -13.85 -15.52 5.47
N SER A 25 -13.21 -14.67 6.27
CA SER A 25 -13.70 -14.25 7.58
C SER A 25 -13.79 -12.72 7.65
N ILE A 26 -14.59 -12.22 8.60
CA ILE A 26 -14.72 -10.79 8.84
C ILE A 26 -13.40 -10.21 9.34
N LEU A 27 -12.71 -10.92 10.24
CA LEU A 27 -11.40 -10.50 10.74
C LEU A 27 -10.37 -10.37 9.60
N ARG A 28 -10.31 -11.31 8.66
CA ARG A 28 -9.45 -11.21 7.47
C ARG A 28 -9.81 -10.03 6.58
N ARG A 29 -11.10 -9.78 6.38
CA ARG A 29 -11.55 -8.62 5.59
C ARG A 29 -11.17 -7.31 6.25
N MET A 30 -11.35 -7.20 7.57
CA MET A 30 -10.92 -6.02 8.32
C MET A 30 -9.41 -5.82 8.24
N ALA A 31 -8.62 -6.89 8.39
CA ALA A 31 -7.17 -6.83 8.27
C ALA A 31 -6.74 -6.37 6.87
N LEU A 32 -7.34 -6.91 5.81
CA LEU A 32 -7.07 -6.47 4.44
C LEU A 32 -7.50 -5.03 4.20
N ASN A 33 -8.67 -4.63 4.70
CA ASN A 33 -9.14 -3.25 4.61
C ASN A 33 -8.22 -2.30 5.35
N ASP A 34 -7.72 -2.67 6.54
CA ASP A 34 -6.76 -1.89 7.33
C ASP A 34 -5.41 -1.77 6.62
N ALA A 35 -4.90 -2.87 6.06
CA ALA A 35 -3.67 -2.89 5.28
C ALA A 35 -3.76 -2.02 4.01
N GLN A 36 -4.82 -2.19 3.20
CA GLN A 36 -5.07 -1.34 2.02
C GLN A 36 -5.17 0.13 2.42
N SER A 37 -5.92 0.38 3.47
CA SER A 37 -6.08 1.67 4.09
C SER A 37 -4.74 2.32 4.47
N ARG A 38 -3.85 1.62 5.16
CA ARG A 38 -2.52 2.14 5.54
C ARG A 38 -1.62 2.33 4.32
N ALA A 39 -1.64 1.38 3.39
CA ALA A 39 -0.89 1.46 2.15
C ALA A 39 -1.27 2.67 1.31
N THR A 40 -2.57 2.96 1.13
CA THR A 40 -3.04 4.14 0.38
C THR A 40 -2.49 5.44 0.96
N PHE A 41 -2.46 5.56 2.29
CA PHE A 41 -1.93 6.74 2.95
C PHE A 41 -0.43 6.89 2.74
N LEU A 42 0.31 5.82 3.00
CA LEU A 42 1.75 5.84 2.81
C LEU A 42 2.11 6.12 1.35
N MET A 43 1.33 5.61 0.42
CA MET A 43 1.49 5.85 -1.02
C MET A 43 1.22 7.32 -1.40
N LEU A 44 0.21 7.97 -0.81
CA LEU A 44 -0.03 9.39 -1.02
C LEU A 44 1.11 10.27 -0.47
N TYR A 45 1.63 9.95 0.72
CA TYR A 45 2.82 10.64 1.25
C TYR A 45 4.05 10.40 0.40
N PHE A 46 4.26 9.15 -0.05
CA PHE A 46 5.31 8.81 -0.98
C PHE A 46 5.20 9.63 -2.27
N TRP A 47 4.02 9.70 -2.90
CA TRP A 47 3.80 10.52 -4.10
C TRP A 47 4.01 12.01 -3.86
N CYS A 48 3.60 12.53 -2.71
CA CYS A 48 3.85 13.92 -2.34
C CYS A 48 5.36 14.22 -2.26
N ALA A 49 6.11 13.40 -1.52
CA ALA A 49 7.55 13.54 -1.39
C ALA A 49 8.26 13.34 -2.73
N TRP A 50 7.81 12.36 -3.51
CA TRP A 50 8.30 12.05 -4.83
C TRP A 50 8.18 13.23 -5.80
N LEU A 51 6.98 13.81 -5.89
CA LEU A 51 6.70 14.95 -6.75
C LEU A 51 7.43 16.21 -6.29
N ALA A 52 7.63 16.40 -4.99
CA ALA A 52 8.46 17.48 -4.46
C ALA A 52 9.93 17.33 -4.88
N LEU A 53 10.48 16.11 -4.83
CA LEU A 53 11.84 15.83 -5.33
C LEU A 53 11.96 16.07 -6.84
N VAL A 54 10.97 15.64 -7.62
CA VAL A 54 10.91 15.92 -9.06
C VAL A 54 10.82 17.42 -9.32
N ALA A 55 10.00 18.16 -8.58
CA ALA A 55 9.90 19.60 -8.69
C ALA A 55 11.24 20.28 -8.46
N LEU A 56 11.96 19.87 -7.40
CA LEU A 56 13.29 20.38 -7.08
C LEU A 56 14.28 20.12 -8.22
N ALA A 57 14.31 18.91 -8.77
CA ALA A 57 15.15 18.58 -9.92
C ALA A 57 14.80 19.44 -11.16
N LEU A 58 13.51 19.68 -11.40
CA LEU A 58 13.03 20.50 -12.53
C LEU A 58 13.38 21.98 -12.38
N THR A 59 13.52 22.53 -11.16
CA THR A 59 13.95 23.93 -11.00
C THR A 59 15.28 24.24 -11.66
N SER A 60 16.18 23.25 -11.76
CA SER A 60 17.51 23.39 -12.36
C SER A 60 17.58 22.95 -13.83
N THR A 61 16.74 22.00 -14.24
CA THR A 61 16.84 21.33 -15.55
C THR A 61 15.77 21.80 -16.55
N ALA A 62 14.57 22.13 -16.08
CA ALA A 62 13.45 22.60 -16.89
C ALA A 62 12.49 23.43 -16.02
N PRO A 63 12.82 24.70 -15.72
CA PRO A 63 12.11 25.50 -14.72
C PRO A 63 10.61 25.64 -14.99
N GLY A 64 10.21 25.68 -16.27
CA GLY A 64 8.80 25.73 -16.67
C GLY A 64 7.98 24.49 -16.29
N GLY A 65 8.63 23.35 -16.05
CA GLY A 65 7.99 22.11 -15.59
C GLY A 65 7.76 22.05 -14.08
N ALA A 66 8.55 22.79 -13.28
CA ALA A 66 8.51 22.71 -11.83
C ALA A 66 7.14 23.07 -11.21
N PRO A 67 6.40 24.10 -11.68
CA PRO A 67 5.08 24.43 -11.12
C PRO A 67 4.08 23.27 -11.18
N TYR A 68 4.12 22.45 -12.23
CA TYR A 68 3.23 21.30 -12.38
C TYR A 68 3.53 20.19 -11.35
N ALA A 69 4.81 19.93 -11.11
CA ALA A 69 5.23 18.97 -10.09
C ALA A 69 4.88 19.46 -8.67
N VAL A 70 5.06 20.76 -8.39
CA VAL A 70 4.64 21.38 -7.12
C VAL A 70 3.14 21.27 -6.93
N ALA A 71 2.33 21.58 -7.96
CA ALA A 71 0.88 21.44 -7.90
C ALA A 71 0.46 20.00 -7.60
N GLY A 72 1.09 19.02 -8.26
CA GLY A 72 0.84 17.60 -7.98
C GLY A 72 1.21 17.18 -6.55
N ALA A 73 2.35 17.67 -6.04
CA ALA A 73 2.76 17.43 -4.66
C ALA A 73 1.75 18.02 -3.65
N ALA A 74 1.32 19.27 -3.88
CA ALA A 74 0.32 19.93 -3.04
C ALA A 74 -1.03 19.19 -3.04
N LEU A 75 -1.50 18.72 -4.20
CA LEU A 75 -2.74 17.95 -4.32
C LEU A 75 -2.68 16.61 -3.57
N THR A 76 -1.59 15.86 -3.75
CA THR A 76 -1.40 14.55 -3.09
C THR A 76 -1.22 14.70 -1.58
N GLY A 77 -0.42 15.67 -1.14
CA GLY A 77 -0.23 16.01 0.27
C GLY A 77 -1.51 16.51 0.94
N GLY A 78 -2.25 17.40 0.27
CA GLY A 78 -3.55 17.89 0.74
C GLY A 78 -4.58 16.77 0.88
N THR A 79 -4.62 15.85 -0.09
CA THR A 79 -5.49 14.66 -0.02
C THR A 79 -5.09 13.74 1.15
N ALA A 80 -3.79 13.48 1.34
CA ALA A 80 -3.30 12.68 2.46
C ALA A 80 -3.69 13.30 3.81
N ALA A 81 -3.50 14.61 3.97
CA ALA A 81 -3.86 15.35 5.18
C ALA A 81 -5.38 15.31 5.43
N ALA A 82 -6.20 15.57 4.42
CA ALA A 82 -7.66 15.53 4.53
C ALA A 82 -8.16 14.14 4.94
N LEU A 83 -7.62 13.08 4.33
CA LEU A 83 -7.97 11.71 4.70
C LEU A 83 -7.48 11.37 6.12
N HIS A 84 -6.33 11.89 6.55
CA HIS A 84 -5.78 11.62 7.89
C HIS A 84 -6.68 12.23 8.96
N LEU A 85 -7.11 13.48 8.75
CA LEU A 85 -8.05 14.17 9.62
C LEU A 85 -9.40 13.43 9.69
N ARG A 86 -9.95 12.99 8.54
CA ARG A 86 -11.20 12.21 8.49
C ARG A 86 -11.12 10.88 9.25
N ARG A 87 -9.92 10.32 9.43
CA ARG A 87 -9.72 9.03 10.11
C ARG A 87 -9.53 9.12 11.61
N ARG A 88 -9.15 10.28 12.15
CA ARG A 88 -8.98 10.44 13.60
C ARG A 88 -10.24 10.07 14.40
N GLY A 89 -11.42 10.15 13.77
CA GLY A 89 -12.69 9.73 14.38
C GLY A 89 -13.07 8.26 14.20
N ARG A 90 -12.25 7.40 13.54
CA ARG A 90 -12.60 6.00 13.26
C ARG A 90 -11.73 5.05 14.08
N THR A 91 -12.34 4.40 15.06
CA THR A 91 -11.69 3.38 15.90
C THR A 91 -11.63 2.01 15.23
N VAL A 92 -12.68 1.60 14.51
CA VAL A 92 -12.79 0.24 13.95
C VAL A 92 -12.64 0.23 12.42
N PRO A 93 -11.80 -0.66 11.84
CA PRO A 93 -11.74 -0.88 10.41
C PRO A 93 -13.08 -1.36 9.83
N THR A 94 -13.35 -1.00 8.58
CA THR A 94 -14.57 -1.41 7.88
C THR A 94 -14.57 -2.93 7.59
N SER A 95 -15.74 -3.56 7.73
CA SER A 95 -15.98 -4.97 7.36
C SER A 95 -16.42 -5.17 5.91
N ARG A 96 -16.60 -4.07 5.15
CA ARG A 96 -17.01 -4.08 3.74
C ARG A 96 -16.07 -4.93 2.88
N HIS A 97 -16.53 -5.37 1.71
CA HIS A 97 -15.65 -6.06 0.77
C HIS A 97 -14.45 -5.18 0.44
N PRO A 98 -13.22 -5.72 0.54
CA PRO A 98 -12.03 -4.99 0.15
C PRO A 98 -12.14 -4.54 -1.30
N ALA A 99 -11.63 -3.34 -1.58
CA ALA A 99 -11.55 -2.85 -2.94
C ALA A 99 -10.69 -3.83 -3.76
N SER A 100 -11.10 -4.09 -5.01
CA SER A 100 -10.29 -4.87 -5.93
C SER A 100 -8.96 -4.14 -6.14
N SER A 101 -7.88 -4.71 -5.59
CA SER A 101 -6.53 -4.18 -5.78
C SER A 101 -5.90 -4.86 -6.98
N ARG A 102 -5.44 -4.05 -7.93
CA ARG A 102 -4.59 -4.49 -9.06
C ARG A 102 -3.10 -4.44 -8.73
N ALA A 103 -2.75 -4.02 -7.50
CA ALA A 103 -1.36 -4.01 -7.06
C ALA A 103 -0.88 -5.45 -6.78
N PRO A 104 0.44 -5.70 -6.85
CA PRO A 104 1.01 -6.97 -6.46
C PRO A 104 0.58 -7.34 -5.04
N ARG A 105 0.21 -8.61 -4.84
CA ARG A 105 -0.19 -9.14 -3.52
C ARG A 105 0.98 -9.65 -2.69
N THR A 106 2.16 -9.76 -3.30
CA THR A 106 3.39 -10.23 -2.66
C THR A 106 4.55 -9.31 -3.00
N VAL A 107 5.45 -9.14 -2.04
CA VAL A 107 6.69 -8.38 -2.18
C VAL A 107 7.55 -8.96 -3.29
N ARG A 108 7.60 -10.29 -3.43
CA ARG A 108 8.29 -10.95 -4.55
C ARG A 108 7.72 -10.53 -5.90
N GLY A 109 6.39 -10.50 -6.04
CA GLY A 109 5.73 -10.04 -7.27
C GLY A 109 6.00 -8.57 -7.57
N ALA A 110 6.06 -7.71 -6.54
CA ALA A 110 6.45 -6.32 -6.68
C ALA A 110 7.89 -6.17 -7.18
N TRP A 111 8.85 -6.92 -6.60
CA TRP A 111 10.24 -6.93 -7.05
C TRP A 111 10.38 -7.37 -8.50
N THR A 112 9.65 -8.39 -8.94
CA THR A 112 9.65 -8.79 -10.36
C THR A 112 9.26 -7.64 -11.28
N GLY A 113 8.22 -6.87 -10.92
CA GLY A 113 7.79 -5.69 -11.68
C GLY A 113 8.84 -4.59 -11.71
N ILE A 114 9.47 -4.30 -10.56
CA ILE A 114 10.53 -3.28 -10.44
C ILE A 114 11.75 -3.65 -11.27
N THR A 115 12.19 -4.92 -11.19
CA THR A 115 13.33 -5.41 -11.97
C THR A 115 13.04 -5.34 -13.46
N LEU A 116 11.83 -5.66 -13.90
CA LEU A 116 11.46 -5.56 -15.32
C LEU A 116 11.54 -4.12 -15.82
N VAL A 117 11.05 -3.16 -15.02
CA VAL A 117 11.16 -1.73 -15.35
C VAL A 117 12.62 -1.29 -15.39
N ALA A 118 13.42 -1.64 -14.37
CA ALA A 118 14.83 -1.27 -14.30
C ALA A 118 15.63 -1.82 -15.49
N VAL A 119 15.49 -3.12 -15.79
CA VAL A 119 16.17 -3.76 -16.93
C VAL A 119 15.70 -3.16 -18.25
N GLY A 120 14.40 -2.96 -18.42
CA GLY A 120 13.83 -2.37 -19.64
C GLY A 120 14.31 -0.95 -19.88
N SER A 121 14.34 -0.10 -18.84
CA SER A 121 14.82 1.28 -18.95
C SER A 121 16.33 1.36 -19.22
N CYS A 122 17.14 0.54 -18.56
CA CYS A 122 18.57 0.44 -18.85
C CYS A 122 18.82 -0.06 -20.27
N GLY A 123 18.07 -1.08 -20.72
CA GLY A 123 18.16 -1.61 -22.08
C GLY A 123 17.80 -0.57 -23.13
N LEU A 124 16.75 0.24 -22.88
CA LEU A 124 16.36 1.34 -23.78
C LEU A 124 17.46 2.39 -23.90
N ILE A 125 18.07 2.80 -22.79
CA ILE A 125 19.18 3.77 -22.82
C ILE A 125 20.38 3.20 -23.57
N LEU A 126 20.73 1.93 -23.33
CA LEU A 126 21.82 1.27 -24.04
C LEU A 126 21.53 1.20 -25.54
N ALA A 127 20.30 0.86 -25.95
CA ALA A 127 19.91 0.82 -27.35
C ALA A 127 19.97 2.21 -28.02
N LEU A 128 19.53 3.26 -27.30
CA LEU A 128 19.62 4.65 -27.79
C LEU A 128 21.07 5.11 -27.92
N ALA A 129 21.95 4.71 -26.99
CA ALA A 129 23.38 4.99 -27.07
C ALA A 129 24.05 4.27 -28.25
N LEU A 130 23.72 2.98 -28.47
CA LEU A 130 24.30 2.17 -29.54
C LEU A 130 23.79 2.56 -30.94
N SER A 131 22.57 3.07 -31.04
CA SER A 131 21.97 3.47 -32.33
C SER A 131 22.47 4.83 -32.86
N GLY A 132 23.35 5.52 -32.14
CA GLY A 132 23.89 6.83 -32.53
C GLY A 132 22.87 7.97 -32.50
N ASN A 133 21.62 7.68 -32.10
CA ASN A 133 20.53 8.66 -32.00
C ASN A 133 20.63 9.54 -30.74
N ALA A 134 21.48 9.17 -29.78
CA ALA A 134 21.70 9.91 -28.54
C ALA A 134 23.02 10.67 -28.59
N SER A 135 22.99 11.96 -28.25
CA SER A 135 24.21 12.68 -27.90
C SER A 135 24.75 12.11 -26.58
N LEU A 136 25.98 11.59 -26.58
CA LEU A 136 26.64 11.01 -25.41
C LEU A 136 27.47 12.06 -24.63
N SER A 137 26.94 13.27 -24.51
CA SER A 137 27.57 14.28 -23.66
C SER A 137 27.51 13.87 -22.18
N PRO A 138 28.46 14.28 -21.33
CA PRO A 138 28.41 13.98 -19.90
C PRO A 138 27.09 14.42 -19.24
N GLY A 139 26.52 15.55 -19.68
CA GLY A 139 25.23 16.06 -19.20
C GLY A 139 24.03 15.18 -19.57
N SER A 140 24.00 14.62 -20.79
CA SER A 140 22.89 13.77 -21.24
C SER A 140 22.93 12.38 -20.58
N VAL A 141 24.11 11.80 -20.37
CA VAL A 141 24.26 10.54 -19.63
C VAL A 141 23.81 10.70 -18.18
N THR A 142 24.23 11.78 -17.52
CA THR A 142 23.83 12.08 -16.14
C THR A 142 22.31 12.26 -16.02
N GLY A 143 21.70 13.00 -16.96
CA GLY A 143 20.25 13.18 -17.01
C GLY A 143 19.49 11.87 -17.23
N ALA A 144 20.00 11.00 -18.11
CA ALA A 144 19.39 9.69 -18.36
C ALA A 144 19.44 8.77 -17.12
N VAL A 145 20.59 8.71 -16.44
CA VAL A 145 20.75 7.93 -15.20
C VAL A 145 19.83 8.46 -14.10
N LEU A 146 19.75 9.79 -13.91
CA LEU A 146 18.81 10.40 -12.98
C LEU A 146 17.36 10.05 -13.37
N GLY A 147 17.01 10.12 -14.64
CA GLY A 147 15.68 9.74 -15.14
C GLY A 147 15.30 8.29 -14.80
N VAL A 148 16.23 7.35 -14.98
CA VAL A 148 16.03 5.94 -14.59
C VAL A 148 15.90 5.80 -13.09
N PHE A 149 16.79 6.45 -12.33
CA PHE A 149 16.70 6.45 -10.88
C PHE A 149 15.32 6.95 -10.42
N PHE A 150 14.85 8.05 -11.02
CA PHE A 150 13.52 8.57 -10.73
C PHE A 150 12.45 7.51 -11.05
N LEU A 151 12.44 7.01 -12.28
CA LEU A 151 11.45 6.02 -12.71
C LEU A 151 11.42 4.76 -11.83
N VAL A 152 12.58 4.18 -11.54
CA VAL A 152 12.69 2.95 -10.74
C VAL A 152 12.22 3.20 -9.31
N ALA A 153 12.61 4.30 -8.69
CA ALA A 153 12.16 4.62 -7.33
C ALA A 153 10.64 4.88 -7.27
N PHE A 154 10.05 5.52 -8.29
CA PHE A 154 8.59 5.65 -8.42
C PHE A 154 7.89 4.28 -8.45
N PHE A 155 8.36 3.37 -9.31
CA PHE A 155 7.81 2.01 -9.38
C PHE A 155 8.05 1.22 -8.09
N ALA A 156 9.21 1.40 -7.45
CA ALA A 156 9.51 0.75 -6.19
C ALA A 156 8.52 1.15 -5.09
N GLY A 157 8.31 2.45 -4.88
CA GLY A 157 7.34 2.92 -3.88
C GLY A 157 5.90 2.51 -4.21
N THR A 158 5.48 2.65 -5.47
CA THR A 158 4.10 2.34 -5.87
C THR A 158 3.75 0.85 -5.82
N LEU A 159 4.72 -0.05 -6.00
CA LEU A 159 4.49 -1.50 -5.98
C LEU A 159 4.81 -2.12 -4.61
N LEU A 160 5.92 -1.74 -3.96
CA LEU A 160 6.34 -2.36 -2.69
C LEU A 160 5.44 -1.96 -1.52
N ILE A 161 5.04 -0.69 -1.43
CA ILE A 161 4.20 -0.21 -0.33
C ILE A 161 2.91 -1.05 -0.21
N PRO A 162 2.07 -1.18 -1.26
CA PRO A 162 0.87 -1.99 -1.16
C PRO A 162 1.17 -3.48 -1.01
N ALA A 163 2.18 -4.00 -1.71
CA ALA A 163 2.53 -5.42 -1.63
C ALA A 163 2.92 -5.85 -0.22
N TRP A 164 3.79 -5.09 0.44
CA TRP A 164 4.24 -5.38 1.80
C TRP A 164 3.08 -5.30 2.80
N HIS A 165 2.21 -4.29 2.70
CA HIS A 165 1.08 -4.17 3.62
C HIS A 165 0.05 -5.29 3.42
N ILE A 166 -0.26 -5.67 2.18
CA ILE A 166 -1.23 -6.73 1.88
C ILE A 166 -0.68 -8.09 2.34
N GLU A 167 0.59 -8.39 2.05
CA GLU A 167 1.24 -9.64 2.46
C GLU A 167 1.31 -9.79 3.98
N ASN A 168 1.53 -8.68 4.69
CA ASN A 168 1.64 -8.66 6.15
C ASN A 168 0.34 -8.24 6.86
N ALA A 169 -0.80 -8.23 6.17
CA ALA A 169 -2.06 -7.66 6.68
C ALA A 169 -2.49 -8.28 8.01
N ALA A 170 -2.47 -9.62 8.12
CA ALA A 170 -2.84 -10.31 9.36
C ALA A 170 -1.88 -9.99 10.51
N ARG A 171 -0.56 -9.97 10.26
CA ARG A 171 0.45 -9.65 11.28
C ARG A 171 0.29 -8.22 11.80
N LEU A 172 0.24 -7.25 10.89
CA LEU A 172 0.07 -5.83 11.23
C LEU A 172 -1.24 -5.57 11.97
N PHE A 173 -2.30 -6.30 11.61
CA PHE A 173 -3.58 -6.17 12.30
C PHE A 173 -3.53 -6.75 13.71
N ARG A 174 -2.88 -7.90 13.93
CA ARG A 174 -2.65 -8.46 15.28
C ARG A 174 -1.84 -7.50 16.16
N GLU A 175 -0.76 -6.95 15.61
CA GLU A 175 0.07 -5.94 16.30
C GLU A 175 -0.77 -4.72 16.71
N ARG A 176 -1.61 -4.21 15.79
CA ARG A 176 -2.52 -3.08 16.07
C ARG A 176 -3.51 -3.39 17.19
N ILE A 177 -4.13 -4.58 17.18
CA ILE A 177 -5.07 -5.01 18.22
C ILE A 177 -4.37 -5.04 19.58
N GLY A 178 -3.09 -5.44 19.63
CA GLY A 178 -2.28 -5.43 20.85
C GLY A 178 -1.93 -4.02 21.35
N GLN A 179 -1.78 -3.04 20.45
CA GLN A 179 -1.41 -1.67 20.77
C GLN A 179 -2.60 -0.75 21.08
N GLU A 180 -3.79 -1.05 20.56
CA GLU A 180 -4.99 -0.22 20.67
C GLU A 180 -6.09 -0.91 21.50
N PRO A 181 -6.18 -0.67 22.83
CA PRO A 181 -7.19 -1.30 23.70
C PRO A 181 -8.63 -1.06 23.24
N GLY A 182 -8.91 0.13 22.71
CA GLY A 182 -10.24 0.47 22.19
C GLY A 182 -10.62 -0.34 20.95
N LEU A 183 -9.65 -0.67 20.08
CA LEU A 183 -9.89 -1.56 18.94
C LEU A 183 -10.15 -2.98 19.42
N ARG A 184 -9.38 -3.48 20.40
CA ARG A 184 -9.59 -4.80 20.98
C ARG A 184 -11.00 -4.93 21.58
N GLN A 185 -11.40 -3.99 22.42
CA GLN A 185 -12.74 -3.98 23.02
C GLN A 185 -13.84 -3.98 21.98
N ALA A 186 -13.73 -3.15 20.93
CA ALA A 186 -14.71 -3.10 19.86
C ALA A 186 -14.78 -4.41 19.05
N LEU A 187 -13.66 -5.11 18.85
CA LEU A 187 -13.64 -6.41 18.19
C LEU A 187 -14.21 -7.53 19.09
N GLU A 188 -13.99 -7.47 20.40
CA GLU A 188 -14.60 -8.40 21.37
C GLU A 188 -16.11 -8.21 21.47
N GLU A 189 -16.59 -6.96 21.47
CA GLU A 189 -18.01 -6.66 21.39
C GLU A 189 -18.60 -7.15 20.07
N MET A 190 -17.90 -6.91 18.96
CA MET A 190 -18.32 -7.38 17.65
C MET A 190 -18.35 -8.91 17.59
N SER A 191 -17.38 -9.62 18.16
CA SER A 191 -17.38 -11.10 18.14
C SER A 191 -18.58 -11.70 18.88
N ARG A 192 -19.14 -10.97 19.87
CA ARG A 192 -20.33 -11.39 20.63
C ARG A 192 -21.64 -11.03 19.94
N THR A 193 -21.68 -9.87 19.29
CA THR A 193 -22.91 -9.31 18.71
C THR A 193 -23.07 -9.62 17.22
N HIS A 194 -22.01 -10.09 16.57
CA HIS A 194 -22.04 -10.34 15.14
C HIS A 194 -22.93 -11.52 14.79
N SER A 195 -24.12 -11.21 14.28
CA SER A 195 -25.00 -12.13 13.57
C SER A 195 -25.06 -11.66 12.12
N ASP A 196 -24.59 -12.48 11.17
CA ASP A 196 -24.73 -12.15 9.76
C ASP A 196 -26.14 -12.53 9.30
N PRO A 197 -27.04 -11.56 9.05
CA PRO A 197 -28.41 -11.85 8.65
C PRO A 197 -28.49 -12.57 7.29
N ASN A 198 -27.43 -12.52 6.48
CA ASN A 198 -27.37 -13.20 5.19
C ASN A 198 -26.54 -14.50 5.23
N GLY A 199 -25.94 -14.85 6.37
CA GLY A 199 -25.12 -16.05 6.55
C GLY A 199 -23.88 -16.15 5.63
N ARG A 200 -23.45 -15.04 5.02
CA ARG A 200 -22.40 -15.01 4.00
C ARG A 200 -20.99 -15.01 4.59
N MET A 201 -20.82 -14.58 5.83
CA MET A 201 -19.50 -14.56 6.46
C MET A 201 -19.56 -14.61 7.98
N GLN A 202 -18.83 -15.56 8.56
CA GLN A 202 -18.67 -15.66 10.02
C GLN A 202 -17.54 -14.73 10.49
N PHE A 203 -17.58 -14.35 11.78
CA PHE A 203 -16.53 -13.54 12.40
C PHE A 203 -15.13 -14.12 12.12
N GLY A 204 -14.98 -15.43 12.42
CA GLY A 204 -13.98 -16.33 11.88
C GLY A 204 -12.52 -16.01 12.22
N PRO A 205 -11.58 -16.91 11.89
CA PRO A 205 -10.17 -16.73 12.21
C PRO A 205 -9.51 -15.62 11.38
N LEU A 206 -8.48 -14.98 11.96
CA LEU A 206 -7.64 -14.00 11.27
C LEU A 206 -6.51 -14.67 10.48
#